data_AF-J0C7R4-F1
#
_entry.id   AF-J0C7R4-F1
#
_cell.length_a   1.000
_cell.length_b   1.000
_cell.length_c   1.000
_cell.angle_alpha   90.00
_cell.angle_beta   90.00
_cell.angle_gamma   90.00
#
_symmetry.space_group_name_H-M   'P 1'
#
loop_
_entity.id
_entity.type
_entity.pdbx_description
1 polymer ?
#
loop_
_entity_poly.entity_id
_entity_poly.type
_entity_poly.pdbx_seq_one_letter_code
_entity_poly.pdbx_strand_id
1 'polypeptide(L)'
;MLSRDIVQYSKIRTELYAYLTYLFSHNIRNHLPEITLDYLNRQISKMQAEIKMAKSFFVLDAKGMLALKPSQFKEQGHKERILEHDLTEGIELESHASFSDKYYFYQAVSEKRCILTDPYPSKKGNHLVVSASYPVYDQNNDLAFVVCLQIPLRVAIEISSPSKYFRTFSEGSMVMYFMISIMLTLVSLLLFVKCISSFWTAIVNFSSFDIKEVFHPIVLLTLALATFDLVKAIFEEEVLGKNSGDNHHAIHRTMIRFLGSIIIALAIEALMLVFKFSVSEPDKITYAVYLAVGVAVLLISLAIYVKFAYSVLPKRER
;
A
#
# COMPACT_ATOMS: atom_id res chain seq x y z
N MET A 1 10.25 -10.07 6.45
CA MET A 1 9.40 -9.60 5.33
C MET A 1 7.99 -10.12 5.57
N LEU A 2 7.01 -9.27 5.80
CA LEU A 2 5.61 -9.73 5.78
C LEU A 2 5.26 -10.17 4.35
N SER A 3 4.45 -11.22 4.21
CA SER A 3 3.97 -11.65 2.89
C SER A 3 3.14 -10.52 2.25
N ARG A 4 3.19 -10.40 0.92
CA ARG A 4 2.46 -9.39 0.14
C ARG A 4 0.98 -9.33 0.53
N ASP A 5 0.39 -10.48 0.79
CA ASP A 5 -1.02 -10.63 1.16
C ASP A 5 -1.36 -9.98 2.51
N ILE A 6 -0.48 -10.06 3.52
CA ILE A 6 -0.74 -9.41 4.82
C ILE A 6 -0.65 -7.89 4.68
N VAL A 7 0.30 -7.39 3.88
CA VAL A 7 0.40 -5.96 3.59
C VAL A 7 -0.85 -5.47 2.85
N GLN A 8 -1.31 -6.24 1.85
CA GLN A 8 -2.53 -5.91 1.13
C GLN A 8 -3.76 -5.92 2.05
N TYR A 9 -3.88 -6.93 2.91
CA TYR A 9 -4.94 -7.01 3.91
C TYR A 9 -4.96 -5.79 4.85
N SER A 10 -3.80 -5.32 5.32
CA SER A 10 -3.74 -4.14 6.19
C SER A 10 -4.34 -2.88 5.55
N LYS A 11 -4.26 -2.75 4.21
CA LYS A 11 -4.80 -1.61 3.45
C LYS A 11 -6.33 -1.67 3.33
N ILE A 12 -6.88 -2.87 3.13
CA ILE A 12 -8.32 -3.09 2.95
C ILE A 12 -9.07 -3.38 4.26
N ARG A 13 -8.36 -3.61 5.37
CA ARG A 13 -8.93 -4.09 6.63
C ARG A 13 -10.10 -3.21 7.10
N THR A 14 -9.99 -1.90 6.95
CA THR A 14 -11.02 -0.94 7.36
C THR A 14 -12.29 -1.07 6.52
N GLU A 15 -12.16 -1.22 5.20
CA GLU A 15 -13.28 -1.40 4.28
C GLU A 15 -13.98 -2.74 4.54
N LEU A 16 -13.19 -3.81 4.68
CA LEU A 16 -13.69 -5.14 5.02
C LEU A 16 -14.39 -5.14 6.39
N TYR A 17 -13.83 -4.46 7.39
CA TYR A 17 -14.45 -4.32 8.72
C TYR A 17 -15.80 -3.61 8.63
N ALA A 18 -15.89 -2.50 7.89
CA ALA A 18 -17.13 -1.78 7.70
C ALA A 18 -18.19 -2.63 6.99
N TYR A 19 -17.78 -3.35 5.93
CA TYR A 19 -18.67 -4.25 5.20
C TYR A 19 -19.20 -5.39 6.09
N LEU A 20 -18.33 -6.07 6.83
CA LEU A 20 -18.74 -7.17 7.71
C LEU A 20 -19.59 -6.69 8.88
N THR A 21 -19.27 -5.53 9.46
CA THR A 21 -20.08 -4.92 10.52
C THR A 21 -21.49 -4.56 10.00
N TYR A 22 -21.57 -3.98 8.80
CA TYR A 22 -22.84 -3.71 8.13
C TYR A 22 -23.63 -5.01 7.91
N LEU A 23 -23.00 -6.04 7.36
CA LEU A 23 -23.63 -7.33 7.12
C LEU A 23 -24.24 -7.92 8.40
N PHE A 24 -23.47 -8.00 9.48
CA PHE A 24 -23.92 -8.55 10.74
C PHE A 24 -25.05 -7.74 11.36
N SER A 25 -24.88 -6.42 11.48
CA SER A 25 -25.87 -5.54 12.10
C SER A 25 -27.17 -5.41 11.29
N HIS A 26 -27.09 -5.56 9.96
CA HIS A 26 -28.27 -5.53 9.09
C HIS A 26 -29.13 -6.80 9.22
N ASN A 27 -28.48 -7.96 9.36
CA ASN A 27 -29.17 -9.26 9.37
C ASN A 27 -29.50 -9.77 10.79
N ILE A 28 -28.63 -9.53 11.76
CA ILE A 28 -28.81 -9.96 13.16
C ILE A 28 -29.24 -8.76 13.98
N ARG A 29 -30.49 -8.82 14.48
CA ARG A 29 -30.99 -7.82 15.41
C ARG A 29 -30.48 -8.12 16.81
N ASN A 30 -29.90 -7.11 17.44
CA ASN A 30 -29.39 -7.17 18.81
C ASN A 30 -30.48 -6.74 19.82
N HIS A 31 -30.38 -7.16 21.09
CA HIS A 31 -31.31 -6.81 22.18
C HIS A 31 -32.77 -7.31 21.97
N LEU A 32 -32.93 -8.54 21.47
CA LEU A 32 -34.23 -9.20 21.37
C LEU A 32 -34.64 -9.85 22.71
N PRO A 33 -35.96 -10.06 22.98
CA PRO A 33 -36.47 -10.65 24.23
C PRO A 33 -35.88 -12.01 24.54
N GLU A 34 -35.76 -12.84 23.51
CA GLU A 34 -35.10 -14.13 23.56
C GLU A 34 -34.42 -14.35 22.22
N ILE A 35 -33.11 -14.58 22.25
CA ILE A 35 -32.34 -14.91 21.06
C ILE A 35 -32.26 -16.43 21.02
N THR A 36 -32.99 -17.05 20.11
CA THR A 36 -32.96 -18.52 19.94
C THR A 36 -31.91 -18.92 18.90
N LEU A 37 -31.36 -20.13 19.06
CA LEU A 37 -30.45 -20.71 18.08
C LEU A 37 -31.10 -20.84 16.70
N ASP A 38 -32.41 -21.11 16.63
CA ASP A 38 -33.18 -21.18 15.39
C ASP A 38 -33.26 -19.82 14.67
N TYR A 39 -33.38 -18.73 15.42
CA TYR A 39 -33.36 -17.38 14.84
C TYR A 39 -32.00 -17.09 14.21
N LEU A 40 -30.90 -17.35 14.95
CA LEU A 40 -29.54 -17.15 14.45
C LEU A 40 -29.27 -18.03 13.23
N ASN A 41 -29.72 -19.29 13.25
CA ASN A 41 -29.57 -20.21 12.15
C ASN A 41 -30.18 -19.64 10.86
N ARG A 42 -31.44 -19.15 10.92
CA ARG A 42 -32.12 -18.54 9.76
C ARG A 42 -31.43 -17.28 9.25
N GLN A 43 -30.96 -16.40 10.14
CA GLN A 43 -30.26 -15.17 9.68
C GLN A 43 -28.90 -15.49 9.06
N ILE A 44 -28.18 -16.46 9.62
CA ILE A 44 -26.91 -16.92 9.06
C ILE A 44 -27.11 -17.54 7.68
N SER A 45 -28.14 -18.37 7.48
CA SER A 45 -28.46 -18.93 6.16
C SER A 45 -28.76 -17.83 5.12
N LYS A 46 -29.44 -16.75 5.50
CA LYS A 46 -29.66 -15.59 4.62
C LYS A 46 -28.34 -14.89 4.26
N MET A 47 -27.50 -14.62 5.26
CA MET A 47 -26.17 -14.01 5.02
C MET A 47 -25.28 -14.88 4.13
N GLN A 48 -25.34 -16.21 4.28
CA GLN A 48 -24.63 -17.15 3.41
C GLN A 48 -25.13 -17.11 1.96
N ALA A 49 -26.43 -16.93 1.74
CA ALA A 49 -26.99 -16.78 0.40
C ALA A 49 -26.57 -15.45 -0.27
N GLU A 50 -26.47 -14.37 0.51
CA GLU A 50 -26.01 -13.06 0.03
C GLU A 50 -24.50 -13.06 -0.26
N ILE A 51 -23.71 -13.78 0.54
CA ILE A 51 -22.25 -13.85 0.39
C ILE A 51 -21.85 -15.23 -0.11
N LYS A 52 -21.76 -15.36 -1.44
CA LYS A 52 -21.28 -16.58 -2.12
C LYS A 52 -19.91 -17.10 -1.66
N MET A 53 -19.15 -16.28 -0.93
CA MET A 53 -17.74 -16.50 -0.56
C MET A 53 -17.53 -16.78 0.94
N ALA A 54 -18.58 -16.80 1.78
CA ALA A 54 -18.48 -16.91 3.24
C ALA A 54 -19.25 -18.12 3.78
N LYS A 55 -18.70 -19.33 3.61
CA LYS A 55 -19.38 -20.60 4.00
C LYS A 55 -19.06 -21.09 5.42
N SER A 56 -18.38 -20.28 6.22
CA SER A 56 -17.72 -20.68 7.48
C SER A 56 -18.20 -19.85 8.67
N PHE A 57 -19.51 -19.65 8.75
CA PHE A 57 -20.14 -19.12 9.96
C PHE A 57 -20.19 -20.19 11.05
N PHE A 58 -19.94 -19.78 12.28
CA PHE A 58 -20.16 -20.59 13.48
C PHE A 58 -20.65 -19.71 14.61
N VAL A 59 -21.37 -20.30 15.56
CA VAL A 59 -21.92 -19.57 16.70
C VAL A 59 -21.37 -20.15 17.98
N LEU A 60 -20.89 -19.26 18.85
CA LEU A 60 -20.42 -19.56 20.19
C LEU A 60 -21.47 -19.11 21.20
N ASP A 61 -21.66 -19.89 22.26
CA ASP A 61 -22.47 -19.49 23.41
C ASP A 61 -21.74 -18.47 24.30
N ALA A 62 -22.43 -17.97 25.34
CA ALA A 62 -21.87 -17.03 26.31
C ALA A 62 -20.61 -17.52 27.03
N LYS A 63 -20.38 -18.84 27.08
CA LYS A 63 -19.21 -19.48 27.71
C LYS A 63 -18.09 -19.76 26.70
N GLY A 64 -18.29 -19.43 25.42
CA GLY A 64 -17.34 -19.70 24.35
C GLY A 64 -17.36 -21.15 23.85
N MET A 65 -18.43 -21.91 24.10
CA MET A 65 -18.62 -23.25 23.55
C MET A 65 -19.35 -23.18 22.20
N LEU A 66 -19.05 -24.12 21.32
CA LEU A 66 -19.62 -24.16 19.98
C LEU A 66 -21.09 -24.60 20.00
N ALA A 67 -21.99 -23.68 19.66
CA ALA A 67 -23.43 -23.91 19.62
C ALA A 67 -23.93 -24.31 18.22
N LEU A 68 -23.40 -23.69 17.15
CA LEU A 68 -23.71 -24.04 15.76
C LEU A 68 -22.44 -24.26 14.95
N LYS A 69 -22.37 -25.41 14.26
CA LYS A 69 -21.25 -25.79 13.40
C LYS A 69 -21.46 -25.32 11.97
N PRO A 70 -20.39 -24.96 11.23
CA PRO A 70 -20.49 -24.61 9.81
C PRO A 70 -21.16 -25.70 8.95
N SER A 71 -20.95 -26.98 9.30
CA SER A 71 -21.50 -28.12 8.58
C SER A 71 -23.03 -28.26 8.67
N GLN A 72 -23.68 -27.60 9.63
CA GLN A 72 -25.14 -27.64 9.79
C GLN A 72 -25.87 -26.66 8.86
N PHE A 73 -25.14 -25.78 8.17
CA PHE A 73 -25.69 -24.78 7.24
C PHE A 73 -25.63 -25.20 5.76
N LYS A 74 -25.33 -26.47 5.46
CA LYS A 74 -25.27 -26.98 4.08
C LYS A 74 -26.68 -27.13 3.50
N GLU A 75 -27.11 -26.20 2.63
CA GLU A 75 -28.21 -26.42 1.70
C GLU A 75 -27.74 -26.70 0.26
N GLN A 76 -28.62 -27.40 -0.47
CA GLN A 76 -28.40 -28.22 -1.66
C GLN A 76 -28.09 -27.43 -2.95
N GLY A 77 -27.20 -27.99 -3.78
CA GLY A 77 -27.40 -27.96 -5.24
C GLY A 77 -26.84 -26.78 -6.05
N HIS A 78 -25.54 -26.48 -5.98
CA HIS A 78 -24.90 -25.65 -7.02
C HIS A 78 -23.55 -26.22 -7.50
N LYS A 79 -23.37 -26.22 -8.83
CA LYS A 79 -22.23 -26.76 -9.57
C LYS A 79 -20.93 -26.06 -9.18
N GLU A 80 -19.97 -26.87 -8.73
CA GLU A 80 -18.63 -26.50 -8.28
C GLU A 80 -17.84 -25.72 -9.33
N ARG A 81 -17.43 -24.49 -9.00
CA ARG A 81 -16.36 -23.79 -9.72
C ARG A 81 -15.03 -23.95 -8.98
N ILE A 82 -13.92 -23.86 -9.71
CA ILE A 82 -12.54 -24.03 -9.23
C ILE A 82 -12.19 -23.19 -7.98
N LEU A 83 -12.88 -22.06 -7.75
CA LEU A 83 -12.73 -21.21 -6.56
C LEU A 83 -13.41 -21.76 -5.29
N GLU A 84 -14.35 -22.69 -5.42
CA GLU A 84 -15.07 -23.32 -4.30
C GLU A 84 -14.28 -24.46 -3.65
N HIS A 85 -13.30 -25.04 -4.35
CA HIS A 85 -12.46 -26.10 -3.81
C HIS A 85 -11.61 -25.58 -2.62
N ASP A 86 -11.11 -24.34 -2.72
CA ASP A 86 -10.40 -23.62 -1.64
C ASP A 86 -11.35 -23.12 -0.53
N LEU A 87 -12.66 -22.99 -0.81
CA LEU A 87 -13.68 -22.60 0.18
C LEU A 87 -14.17 -23.80 1.02
N THR A 88 -14.03 -25.02 0.51
CA THR A 88 -14.30 -26.27 1.22
C THR A 88 -13.10 -26.81 2.01
N GLU A 89 -11.88 -26.50 1.57
CA GLU A 89 -10.67 -26.85 2.30
C GLU A 89 -10.41 -25.88 3.47
N GLY A 90 -10.99 -26.20 4.62
CA GLY A 90 -10.27 -25.98 5.88
C GLY A 90 -10.77 -24.86 6.79
N ILE A 91 -11.98 -25.01 7.31
CA ILE A 91 -12.31 -24.50 8.65
C ILE A 91 -13.00 -25.62 9.44
N GLU A 92 -12.26 -26.69 9.72
CA GLU A 92 -12.69 -27.67 10.72
C GLU A 92 -12.47 -27.10 12.12
N LEU A 93 -13.53 -26.56 12.72
CA LEU A 93 -13.53 -26.22 14.13
C LEU A 93 -13.41 -27.50 14.98
N GLU A 94 -12.54 -27.49 15.98
CA GLU A 94 -12.45 -28.57 16.97
C GLU A 94 -13.78 -28.68 17.71
N SER A 95 -14.46 -29.83 17.61
CA SER A 95 -15.82 -30.02 18.14
C SER A 95 -15.94 -30.05 19.66
N HIS A 96 -14.80 -30.07 20.39
CA HIS A 96 -14.74 -30.24 21.84
C HIS A 96 -13.84 -29.21 22.55
N ALA A 97 -13.42 -28.14 21.87
CA ALA A 97 -12.58 -27.11 22.48
C ALA A 97 -13.41 -25.92 22.96
N SER A 98 -13.04 -25.35 24.12
CA SER A 98 -13.53 -24.04 24.54
C SER A 98 -12.83 -22.96 23.71
N PHE A 99 -13.60 -22.01 23.17
CA PHE A 99 -13.11 -20.87 22.39
C PHE A 99 -13.02 -19.58 23.22
N SER A 100 -13.28 -19.66 24.53
CA SER A 100 -13.26 -18.52 25.44
C SER A 100 -11.89 -17.84 25.56
N ASP A 101 -10.80 -18.58 25.35
CA ASP A 101 -9.42 -18.08 25.36
C ASP A 101 -9.00 -17.42 24.04
N LYS A 102 -9.82 -17.52 22.99
CA LYS A 102 -9.46 -17.02 21.67
C LYS A 102 -9.65 -15.52 21.59
N TYR A 103 -8.65 -14.85 21.00
CA TYR A 103 -8.65 -13.40 20.82
C TYR A 103 -9.94 -12.88 20.17
N TYR A 104 -10.44 -13.57 19.14
CA TYR A 104 -11.67 -13.15 18.45
C TYR A 104 -12.95 -13.30 19.31
N PHE A 105 -12.95 -14.12 20.34
CA PHE A 105 -14.07 -14.24 21.27
C PHE A 105 -13.93 -13.20 22.39
N TYR A 106 -12.81 -13.24 23.10
CA TYR A 106 -12.56 -12.37 24.25
C TYR A 106 -12.65 -10.88 23.90
N GLN A 107 -12.02 -10.48 22.79
CA GLN A 107 -12.00 -9.08 22.35
C GLN A 107 -13.39 -8.59 21.90
N ALA A 108 -14.20 -9.46 21.29
CA ALA A 108 -15.55 -9.11 20.85
C ALA A 108 -16.45 -8.85 22.06
N VAL A 109 -16.37 -9.73 23.06
CA VAL A 109 -17.15 -9.63 24.30
C VAL A 109 -16.72 -8.43 25.15
N SER A 110 -15.41 -8.16 25.24
CA SER A 110 -14.88 -7.05 26.05
C SER A 110 -15.21 -5.68 25.44
N GLU A 111 -15.11 -5.54 24.12
CA GLU A 111 -15.41 -4.28 23.43
C GLU A 111 -16.91 -4.08 23.13
N LYS A 112 -17.75 -5.10 23.34
CA LYS A 112 -19.19 -5.12 23.03
C LYS A 112 -19.54 -4.68 21.59
N ARG A 113 -18.66 -4.94 20.64
CA ARG A 113 -18.83 -4.54 19.22
C ARG A 113 -18.28 -5.59 18.27
N CYS A 114 -18.62 -5.45 16.99
CA CYS A 114 -17.98 -6.25 15.96
C CYS A 114 -16.48 -6.01 15.96
N ILE A 115 -15.71 -7.08 15.84
CA ILE A 115 -14.25 -7.00 15.66
C ILE A 115 -13.83 -7.78 14.42
N LEU A 116 -12.64 -7.46 13.92
CA LEU A 116 -11.98 -8.18 12.85
C LEU A 116 -10.51 -8.39 13.23
N THR A 117 -10.09 -9.66 13.33
CA THR A 117 -8.73 -10.03 13.73
C THR A 117 -7.71 -9.75 12.64
N ASP A 118 -6.45 -9.61 13.04
CA ASP A 118 -5.34 -9.75 12.12
C ASP A 118 -5.23 -11.20 11.58
N PRO A 119 -4.54 -11.42 10.45
CA PRO A 119 -4.40 -12.76 9.87
C PRO A 119 -3.62 -13.68 10.80
N TYR A 120 -4.18 -14.86 11.07
CA TYR A 120 -3.55 -15.90 11.89
C TYR A 120 -3.58 -17.25 11.16
N PRO A 121 -2.66 -18.18 11.47
CA PRO A 121 -2.66 -19.50 10.84
C PRO A 121 -3.89 -20.29 11.26
N SER A 122 -4.58 -20.91 10.29
CA SER A 122 -5.62 -21.88 10.59
C SER A 122 -5.02 -23.10 11.30
N LYS A 123 -5.72 -23.65 12.31
CA LYS A 123 -5.23 -24.80 13.08
C LYS A 123 -5.09 -26.09 12.25
N LYS A 124 -5.95 -26.25 11.24
CA LYS A 124 -6.00 -27.45 10.37
C LYS A 124 -5.77 -27.14 8.89
N GLY A 125 -5.81 -25.87 8.50
CA GLY A 125 -5.47 -25.43 7.15
C GLY A 125 -4.08 -24.80 7.14
N ASN A 126 -3.21 -25.18 6.22
CA ASN A 126 -1.88 -24.58 6.07
C ASN A 126 -1.94 -23.18 5.41
N HIS A 127 -2.97 -22.39 5.76
CA HIS A 127 -3.28 -21.10 5.17
C HIS A 127 -3.69 -20.10 6.26
N LEU A 128 -3.51 -18.81 5.95
CA LEU A 128 -3.89 -17.71 6.84
C LEU A 128 -5.39 -17.43 6.75
N VAL A 129 -6.00 -17.14 7.89
CA VAL A 129 -7.42 -16.78 8.02
C VAL A 129 -7.57 -15.53 8.86
N VAL A 130 -8.67 -14.82 8.64
CA VAL A 130 -9.11 -13.69 9.45
C VAL A 130 -10.50 -13.99 9.99
N SER A 131 -10.78 -13.58 11.22
CA SER A 131 -12.07 -13.85 11.86
C SER A 131 -12.76 -12.55 12.21
N ALA A 132 -14.00 -12.43 11.75
CA ALA A 132 -14.92 -11.40 12.20
C ALA A 132 -15.84 -11.99 13.27
N SER A 133 -16.01 -11.28 14.38
CA SER A 133 -16.84 -11.74 15.49
C SER A 133 -17.81 -10.66 15.91
N TYR A 134 -19.10 -11.01 15.95
CA TYR A 134 -20.21 -10.13 16.28
C TYR A 134 -20.89 -10.64 17.56
N PRO A 135 -20.72 -9.94 18.70
CA PRO A 135 -21.37 -10.32 19.95
C PRO A 135 -22.85 -9.89 19.92
N VAL A 136 -23.73 -10.79 20.34
CA VAL A 136 -25.18 -10.58 20.41
C VAL A 136 -25.62 -10.65 21.87
N TYR A 137 -26.27 -9.58 22.32
CA TYR A 137 -26.76 -9.40 23.68
C TYR A 137 -28.29 -9.45 23.69
N ASP A 138 -28.85 -9.91 24.80
CA ASP A 138 -30.29 -9.89 25.04
C ASP A 138 -30.77 -8.48 25.49
N GLN A 139 -32.05 -8.36 25.87
CA GLN A 139 -32.61 -7.09 26.37
C GLN A 139 -32.03 -6.64 27.70
N ASN A 140 -31.55 -7.58 28.51
CA ASN A 140 -30.93 -7.32 29.81
C ASN A 140 -29.45 -6.93 29.66
N ASN A 141 -28.95 -6.87 28.41
CA ASN A 141 -27.56 -6.60 28.06
C ASN A 141 -26.61 -7.74 28.49
N ASP A 142 -27.15 -8.94 28.68
CA ASP A 142 -26.41 -10.17 28.92
C ASP A 142 -25.99 -10.80 27.59
N LEU A 143 -24.77 -11.35 27.55
CA LEU A 143 -24.24 -11.98 26.35
C LEU A 143 -25.05 -13.25 26.04
N ALA A 144 -25.78 -13.26 24.92
CA ALA A 144 -26.50 -14.43 24.48
C ALA A 144 -25.59 -15.36 23.66
N PHE A 145 -25.03 -14.83 22.57
CA PHE A 145 -24.21 -15.58 21.62
C PHE A 145 -23.14 -14.68 20.98
N VAL A 146 -22.10 -15.29 20.43
CA VAL A 146 -21.14 -14.62 19.55
C VAL A 146 -21.18 -15.30 18.19
N VAL A 147 -21.53 -14.54 17.16
CA VAL A 147 -21.53 -15.04 15.77
C VAL A 147 -20.17 -14.75 15.17
N CYS A 148 -19.48 -15.81 14.75
CA CYS A 148 -18.15 -15.72 14.17
C CYS A 148 -18.20 -16.11 12.69
N LEU A 149 -17.43 -15.39 11.88
CA LEU A 149 -17.18 -15.68 10.48
C LEU A 149 -15.68 -15.73 10.25
N GLN A 150 -15.17 -16.87 9.82
CA GLN A 150 -13.75 -17.04 9.54
C GLN A 150 -13.52 -17.09 8.02
N ILE A 151 -12.70 -16.20 7.49
CA ILE A 151 -12.50 -16.02 6.04
C ILE A 151 -11.03 -16.32 5.72
N PRO A 152 -10.73 -17.16 4.71
CA PRO A 152 -9.36 -17.30 4.20
C PRO A 152 -8.81 -15.94 3.75
N LEU A 153 -7.54 -15.65 4.04
CA LEU A 153 -6.93 -14.34 3.76
C LEU A 153 -7.09 -13.92 2.29
N ARG A 154 -6.94 -14.88 1.37
CA ARG A 154 -7.11 -14.64 -0.08
C ARG A 154 -8.52 -14.15 -0.44
N VAL A 155 -9.53 -14.75 0.18
CA VAL A 155 -10.94 -14.41 -0.03
C VAL A 155 -11.26 -13.06 0.63
N ALA A 156 -10.74 -12.81 1.83
CA ALA A 156 -10.88 -11.53 2.51
C ALA A 156 -10.32 -10.37 1.65
N ILE A 157 -9.21 -10.63 0.95
CA ILE A 157 -8.61 -9.69 0.00
C ILE A 157 -9.50 -9.47 -1.22
N GLU A 158 -10.10 -10.52 -1.75
CA GLU A 158 -10.97 -10.44 -2.93
C GLU A 158 -12.29 -9.69 -2.64
N ILE A 159 -12.91 -9.93 -1.47
CA ILE A 159 -14.18 -9.31 -1.04
C ILE A 159 -14.09 -7.78 -1.03
N SER A 160 -12.97 -7.24 -0.55
CA SER A 160 -12.76 -5.79 -0.43
C SER A 160 -11.96 -5.21 -1.58
N SER A 161 -11.45 -6.03 -2.50
CA SER A 161 -10.73 -5.51 -3.65
C SER A 161 -11.70 -4.79 -4.59
N PRO A 162 -11.45 -3.52 -4.94
CA PRO A 162 -12.25 -2.84 -5.94
C PRO A 162 -12.12 -3.62 -7.25
N SER A 163 -13.27 -3.89 -7.88
CA SER A 163 -13.49 -4.19 -9.30
C SER A 163 -12.27 -4.65 -10.12
N LYS A 164 -12.39 -5.79 -10.83
CA LYS A 164 -11.35 -6.36 -11.72
C LYS A 164 -10.58 -5.34 -12.58
N TYR A 165 -11.22 -4.23 -12.96
CA TYR A 165 -10.60 -3.10 -13.68
C TYR A 165 -9.48 -2.38 -12.92
N PHE A 166 -9.53 -2.25 -11.59
CA PHE A 166 -8.47 -1.63 -10.80
C PHE A 166 -7.16 -2.43 -10.90
N ARG A 167 -7.26 -3.76 -10.86
CA ARG A 167 -6.11 -4.64 -10.99
C ARG A 167 -5.48 -4.50 -12.37
N THR A 168 -6.27 -4.57 -13.44
CA THR A 168 -5.80 -4.37 -14.82
C THR A 168 -5.21 -2.98 -15.03
N PHE A 169 -5.80 -1.94 -14.44
CA PHE A 169 -5.27 -0.58 -14.51
C PHE A 169 -3.91 -0.46 -13.80
N SER A 170 -3.74 -1.06 -12.62
CA SER A 170 -2.47 -1.03 -11.89
C SER A 170 -1.36 -1.83 -12.58
N GLU A 171 -1.71 -2.99 -13.17
CA GLU A 171 -0.75 -3.80 -13.93
C GLU A 171 -0.39 -3.10 -15.25
N GLY A 172 -1.34 -2.42 -15.89
CA GLY A 172 -1.10 -1.61 -17.10
C GLY A 172 -0.26 -0.36 -16.84
N SER A 173 -0.49 0.37 -15.75
CA SER A 173 0.30 1.55 -15.40
C SER A 173 1.77 1.20 -15.13
N MET A 174 2.02 0.05 -14.48
CA MET A 174 3.37 -0.46 -14.23
C MET A 174 4.16 -0.65 -15.54
N VAL A 175 3.54 -1.24 -16.57
CA VAL A 175 4.16 -1.43 -17.89
C VAL A 175 4.48 -0.10 -18.57
N MET A 176 3.57 0.87 -18.47
CA MET A 176 3.78 2.20 -19.02
C MET A 176 4.98 2.92 -18.35
N TYR A 177 5.05 2.91 -17.01
CA TYR A 177 6.17 3.51 -16.29
C TYR A 177 7.50 2.82 -16.57
N PHE A 178 7.49 1.50 -16.77
CA PHE A 178 8.67 0.75 -17.20
C PHE A 178 9.18 1.20 -18.58
N MET A 179 8.28 1.34 -19.56
CA MET A 179 8.64 1.82 -20.90
C MET A 179 9.19 3.25 -20.87
N ILE A 180 8.57 4.15 -20.10
CA ILE A 180 9.06 5.52 -19.91
C ILE A 180 10.46 5.53 -19.29
N SER A 181 10.68 4.70 -18.27
CA SER A 181 11.98 4.57 -17.59
C SER A 181 13.08 4.11 -18.55
N ILE A 182 12.78 3.14 -19.43
CA ILE A 182 13.72 2.68 -20.47
C ILE A 182 14.05 3.82 -21.44
N MET A 183 13.04 4.54 -21.94
CA MET A 183 13.25 5.64 -22.89
C MET A 183 14.10 6.75 -22.28
N LEU A 184 13.82 7.16 -21.05
CA LEU A 184 14.61 8.16 -20.34
C LEU A 184 16.04 7.68 -20.03
N THR A 185 16.23 6.38 -19.74
CA THR A 185 17.57 5.79 -19.59
C THR A 185 18.38 5.94 -20.87
N LEU A 186 17.76 5.65 -22.02
CA LEU A 186 18.39 5.77 -23.33
C LEU A 186 18.77 7.24 -23.62
N VAL A 187 17.90 8.19 -23.28
CA VAL A 187 18.20 9.63 -23.39
C VAL A 187 19.40 10.02 -22.52
N SER A 188 19.42 9.62 -21.25
CA SER A 188 20.54 9.90 -20.34
C SER A 188 21.86 9.30 -20.84
N LEU A 189 21.81 8.06 -21.37
CA LEU A 189 22.97 7.40 -21.99
C LEU A 189 23.47 8.17 -23.22
N LEU A 190 22.57 8.64 -24.10
CA LEU A 190 22.95 9.44 -25.27
C LEU A 190 23.63 10.75 -24.88
N LEU A 191 23.11 11.44 -23.86
CA LEU A 191 23.73 12.67 -23.33
C LEU A 191 25.13 12.39 -22.77
N PHE A 192 25.30 11.28 -22.05
CA PHE A 192 26.59 10.85 -21.52
C PHE A 192 27.62 10.53 -22.63
N VAL A 193 27.21 9.78 -23.67
CA VAL A 193 28.07 9.49 -24.82
C VAL A 193 28.45 10.79 -25.56
N LYS A 194 27.50 11.71 -25.74
CA LYS A 194 27.79 13.04 -26.32
C LYS A 194 28.76 13.85 -25.48
N CYS A 195 28.64 13.81 -24.15
CA CYS A 195 29.58 14.43 -23.23
C CYS A 195 31.00 13.87 -23.43
N ILE A 196 31.16 12.54 -23.45
CA ILE A 196 32.48 11.89 -23.67
C ILE A 196 33.06 12.31 -25.02
N SER A 197 32.25 12.29 -26.08
CA SER A 197 32.69 12.70 -27.41
C SER A 197 33.14 14.16 -27.44
N SER A 198 32.39 15.07 -26.81
CA SER A 198 32.74 16.49 -26.76
C SER A 198 34.02 16.73 -25.96
N PHE A 199 34.20 16.00 -24.85
CA PHE A 199 35.41 16.07 -24.03
C PHE A 199 36.64 15.54 -24.78
N TRP A 200 36.47 14.45 -25.54
CA TRP A 200 37.54 13.89 -26.38
C TRP A 200 37.96 14.86 -27.50
N THR A 201 37.02 15.54 -28.15
CA THR A 201 37.37 16.55 -29.16
C THR A 201 38.13 17.72 -28.54
N ALA A 202 37.71 18.20 -27.36
CA ALA A 202 38.38 19.29 -26.65
C ALA A 202 39.83 18.92 -26.25
N ILE A 203 40.09 17.66 -25.87
CA ILE A 203 41.45 17.25 -25.48
C ILE A 203 42.39 17.13 -26.68
N VAL A 204 41.88 16.70 -27.84
CA VAL A 204 42.67 16.56 -29.08
C VAL A 204 42.98 17.92 -29.70
N ASN A 205 42.06 18.88 -29.63
CA ASN A 205 42.21 20.22 -30.22
C ASN A 205 42.77 21.27 -29.24
N PHE A 206 43.63 20.86 -28.31
CA PHE A 206 44.16 21.70 -27.21
C PHE A 206 44.87 23.01 -27.64
N SER A 207 45.19 23.16 -28.93
CA SER A 207 45.86 24.33 -29.52
C SER A 207 44.95 25.58 -29.55
N SER A 208 43.63 25.43 -29.59
CA SER A 208 42.65 26.53 -29.52
C SER A 208 41.83 26.44 -28.24
N PHE A 209 42.42 26.85 -27.12
CA PHE A 209 41.80 26.75 -25.79
C PHE A 209 40.66 27.79 -25.62
N ASP A 210 39.51 27.54 -26.24
CA ASP A 210 38.27 28.27 -25.95
C ASP A 210 37.58 27.64 -24.73
N ILE A 211 37.37 28.45 -23.70
CA ILE A 211 36.75 28.04 -22.43
C ILE A 211 35.34 27.46 -22.68
N LYS A 212 34.67 27.83 -23.78
CA LYS A 212 33.39 27.27 -24.20
C LYS A 212 33.42 25.76 -24.43
N GLU A 213 34.56 25.21 -24.90
CA GLU A 213 34.71 23.77 -25.15
C GLU A 213 34.76 22.96 -23.85
N VAL A 214 35.14 23.57 -22.74
CA VAL A 214 35.16 22.94 -21.41
C VAL A 214 33.78 22.98 -20.75
N PHE A 215 33.01 24.05 -20.96
CA PHE A 215 31.68 24.20 -20.37
C PHE A 215 30.63 23.27 -20.99
N HIS A 216 30.68 23.02 -22.31
CA HIS A 216 29.65 22.23 -22.99
C HIS A 216 29.55 20.78 -22.47
N PRO A 217 30.66 20.02 -22.30
CA PRO A 217 30.64 18.69 -21.68
C PRO A 217 30.09 18.72 -20.24
N ILE A 218 30.41 19.74 -19.43
CA ILE A 218 29.93 19.84 -18.03
C ILE A 218 28.41 19.95 -17.99
N VAL A 219 27.80 20.75 -18.87
CA VAL A 219 26.33 20.86 -18.97
C VAL A 219 25.71 19.52 -19.38
N LEU A 220 26.25 18.88 -20.41
CA LEU A 220 25.75 17.58 -20.89
C LEU A 220 25.84 16.50 -19.81
N LEU A 221 26.94 16.47 -19.05
CA LEU A 221 27.12 15.55 -17.92
C LEU A 221 26.12 15.81 -16.80
N THR A 222 25.91 17.09 -16.44
CA THR A 222 24.98 17.49 -15.38
C THR A 222 23.54 17.08 -15.75
N LEU A 223 23.14 17.32 -17.00
CA LEU A 223 21.82 16.91 -17.52
C LEU A 223 21.67 15.38 -17.56
N ALA A 224 22.71 14.66 -17.96
CA ALA A 224 22.72 13.19 -17.95
C ALA A 224 22.55 12.63 -16.53
N LEU A 225 23.28 13.14 -15.54
CA LEU A 225 23.16 12.70 -14.14
C LEU A 225 21.77 13.01 -13.56
N ALA A 226 21.25 14.22 -13.78
CA ALA A 226 19.93 14.60 -13.30
C ALA A 226 18.82 13.72 -13.89
N THR A 227 18.90 13.42 -15.19
CA THR A 227 17.95 12.52 -15.87
C THR A 227 18.10 11.07 -15.39
N PHE A 228 19.30 10.60 -15.10
CA PHE A 228 19.52 9.25 -14.57
C PHE A 228 18.92 9.09 -13.16
N ASP A 229 19.12 10.08 -12.29
CA ASP A 229 18.53 10.08 -10.94
C ASP A 229 17.00 10.09 -10.98
N LEU A 230 16.40 10.84 -11.92
CA LEU A 230 14.95 10.82 -12.17
C LEU A 230 14.46 9.42 -12.53
N VAL A 231 15.13 8.77 -13.48
CA VAL A 231 14.76 7.41 -13.91
C VAL A 231 14.83 6.44 -12.76
N LYS A 232 15.91 6.50 -11.97
CA LYS A 232 16.07 5.64 -10.81
C LYS A 232 14.95 5.84 -9.79
N ALA A 233 14.54 7.09 -9.56
CA ALA A 233 13.43 7.40 -8.66
C ALA A 233 12.10 6.82 -9.16
N ILE A 234 11.73 7.07 -10.43
CA ILE A 234 10.49 6.52 -11.03
C ILE A 234 10.51 4.99 -10.99
N PHE A 235 11.63 4.37 -11.37
CA PHE A 235 11.75 2.92 -11.44
C PHE A 235 11.67 2.25 -10.06
N GLU A 236 12.33 2.82 -9.04
CA GLU A 236 12.26 2.29 -7.68
C GLU A 236 10.84 2.39 -7.07
N GLU A 237 10.11 3.45 -7.39
CA GLU A 237 8.78 3.74 -6.83
C GLU A 237 7.66 2.97 -7.56
N GLU A 238 7.58 3.10 -8.88
CA GLU A 238 6.46 2.58 -9.67
C GLU A 238 6.66 1.14 -10.17
N VAL A 239 7.91 0.73 -10.42
CA VAL A 239 8.21 -0.62 -10.97
C VAL A 239 8.62 -1.61 -9.88
N LEU A 240 9.54 -1.23 -8.99
CA LEU A 240 10.01 -2.16 -7.94
C LEU A 240 9.07 -2.25 -6.74
N GLY A 241 8.17 -1.27 -6.56
CA GLY A 241 7.21 -1.24 -5.46
C GLY A 241 7.85 -1.24 -4.05
N LYS A 242 9.13 -0.84 -3.96
CA LYS A 242 9.98 -0.97 -2.74
C LYS A 242 9.49 -0.14 -1.55
N ASN A 243 8.48 0.70 -1.76
CA ASN A 243 7.92 1.65 -0.81
C ASN A 243 6.46 1.36 -0.39
N SER A 244 5.95 0.15 -0.64
CA SER A 244 4.55 -0.21 -0.35
C SER A 244 4.20 -0.40 1.14
N GLY A 245 5.19 -0.33 2.05
CA GLY A 245 5.00 -0.35 3.50
C GLY A 245 5.31 1.02 4.09
N ASP A 246 4.31 1.64 4.73
CA ASP A 246 4.30 3.01 5.27
C ASP A 246 4.12 4.12 4.21
N ASN A 247 2.92 4.13 3.63
CA ASN A 247 2.51 4.83 2.41
C ASN A 247 2.66 6.36 2.38
N HIS A 248 2.92 7.06 3.49
CA HIS A 248 3.11 8.52 3.43
C HIS A 248 4.59 8.90 3.47
N HIS A 249 5.36 8.26 4.35
CA HIS A 249 6.77 8.61 4.56
C HIS A 249 7.65 8.21 3.38
N ALA A 250 7.34 7.07 2.75
CA ALA A 250 8.12 6.58 1.64
C ALA A 250 7.96 7.48 0.37
N ILE A 251 6.75 7.99 0.13
CA ILE A 251 6.44 8.90 -0.98
C ILE A 251 7.19 10.23 -0.82
N HIS A 252 7.09 10.87 0.35
CA HIS A 252 7.80 12.13 0.59
C HIS A 252 9.32 11.95 0.45
N ARG A 253 9.87 10.81 0.89
CA ARG A 253 11.31 10.53 0.81
C ARG A 253 11.82 10.43 -0.63
N THR A 254 11.09 9.75 -1.52
CA THR A 254 11.47 9.65 -2.94
C THR A 254 11.38 11.01 -3.62
N MET A 255 10.29 11.75 -3.38
CA MET A 255 10.11 13.10 -3.92
C MET A 255 11.21 14.07 -3.46
N ILE A 256 11.62 14.03 -2.19
CA ILE A 256 12.72 14.85 -1.65
C ILE A 256 14.04 14.53 -2.34
N ARG A 257 14.34 13.24 -2.56
CA ARG A 257 15.57 12.83 -3.28
C ARG A 257 15.57 13.32 -4.72
N PHE A 258 14.45 13.17 -5.40
CA PHE A 258 14.29 13.59 -6.79
C PHE A 258 14.39 15.12 -6.94
N LEU A 259 13.64 15.88 -6.14
CA LEU A 259 13.72 17.34 -6.19
C LEU A 259 15.10 17.84 -5.76
N GLY A 260 15.72 17.17 -4.79
CA GLY A 260 17.09 17.44 -4.36
C GLY A 260 18.12 17.30 -5.49
N SER A 261 18.06 16.24 -6.31
CA SER A 261 19.00 16.08 -7.43
C SER A 261 18.82 17.15 -8.51
N ILE A 262 17.58 17.56 -8.81
CA ILE A 262 17.29 18.68 -9.73
C ILE A 262 17.89 19.99 -9.20
N ILE A 263 17.68 20.29 -7.91
CA ILE A 263 18.19 21.53 -7.31
C ILE A 263 19.72 21.55 -7.32
N ILE A 264 20.37 20.41 -7.05
CA ILE A 264 21.84 20.29 -7.14
C ILE A 264 22.32 20.52 -8.59
N ALA A 265 21.63 19.96 -9.58
CA ALA A 265 21.95 20.17 -10.99
C ALA A 265 21.83 21.65 -11.40
N LEU A 266 20.73 22.31 -11.03
CA LEU A 266 20.53 23.75 -11.26
C LEU A 266 21.58 24.61 -10.53
N ALA A 267 22.01 24.20 -9.33
CA ALA A 267 23.05 24.90 -8.58
C ALA A 267 24.41 24.85 -9.31
N ILE A 268 24.79 23.67 -9.83
CA ILE A 268 26.01 23.50 -10.62
C ILE A 268 25.94 24.33 -11.91
N GLU A 269 24.78 24.34 -12.58
CA GLU A 269 24.57 25.12 -13.80
C GLU A 269 24.63 26.63 -13.54
N ALA A 270 24.05 27.10 -12.42
CA ALA A 270 24.14 28.49 -12.00
C ALA A 270 25.59 28.91 -11.72
N LEU A 271 26.36 28.08 -11.01
CA LEU A 271 27.78 28.33 -10.74
C LEU A 271 28.59 28.42 -12.04
N MET A 272 28.33 27.50 -12.98
CA MET A 272 28.98 27.50 -14.29
C MET A 272 28.65 28.78 -15.08
N LEU A 273 27.39 29.24 -15.07
CA LEU A 273 26.98 30.47 -15.73
C LEU A 273 27.66 31.71 -15.15
N VAL A 274 27.88 31.76 -13.84
CA VAL A 274 28.65 32.84 -13.19
C VAL A 274 30.07 32.89 -13.76
N PHE A 275 30.76 31.75 -13.86
CA PHE A 275 32.11 31.71 -14.44
C PHE A 275 32.11 32.09 -15.93
N LYS A 276 31.14 31.56 -16.70
CA LYS A 276 31.00 31.85 -18.13
C LYS A 276 30.82 33.35 -18.40
N PHE A 277 29.88 34.00 -17.70
CA PHE A 277 29.62 35.43 -17.91
C PHE A 277 30.69 36.32 -17.30
N SER A 278 31.34 35.89 -16.20
CA SER A 278 32.50 36.61 -15.63
C SER A 278 33.65 36.74 -16.63
N VAL A 279 33.90 35.70 -17.44
CA VAL A 279 35.02 35.70 -18.38
C VAL A 279 34.62 36.17 -19.79
N SER A 280 33.43 35.82 -20.28
CA SER A 280 33.06 36.08 -21.68
C SER A 280 32.25 37.38 -21.89
N GLU A 281 31.28 37.67 -21.02
CA GLU A 281 30.28 38.73 -21.25
C GLU A 281 29.79 39.29 -19.90
N PRO A 282 30.57 40.20 -19.26
CA PRO A 282 30.30 40.67 -17.89
C PRO A 282 28.92 41.31 -17.70
N ASP A 283 28.39 41.94 -18.75
CA ASP A 283 27.08 42.57 -18.75
C ASP A 283 25.93 41.58 -18.46
N LYS A 284 26.14 40.29 -18.71
CA LYS A 284 25.14 39.23 -18.51
C LYS A 284 25.26 38.51 -17.16
N ILE A 285 26.19 38.88 -16.30
CA ILE A 285 26.38 38.26 -14.96
C ILE A 285 25.10 38.35 -14.11
N THR A 286 24.30 39.39 -14.29
CA THR A 286 23.02 39.58 -13.58
C THR A 286 22.06 38.41 -13.77
N TYR A 287 22.01 37.79 -14.95
CA TYR A 287 21.17 36.60 -15.19
C TYR A 287 21.62 35.39 -14.37
N ALA A 288 22.94 35.18 -14.22
CA ALA A 288 23.47 34.11 -13.38
C ALA A 288 23.15 34.34 -11.89
N VAL A 289 23.19 35.61 -11.45
CA VAL A 289 22.77 35.97 -10.08
C VAL A 289 21.29 35.68 -9.86
N TYR A 290 20.41 36.03 -10.79
CA TYR A 290 18.98 35.71 -10.68
C TYR A 290 18.71 34.20 -10.60
N LEU A 291 19.43 33.40 -11.41
CA LEU A 291 19.32 31.94 -11.34
C LEU A 291 19.81 31.40 -9.99
N ALA A 292 20.94 31.90 -9.48
CA ALA A 292 21.49 31.50 -8.18
C ALA A 292 20.53 31.85 -7.02
N VAL A 293 19.90 33.02 -7.05
CA VAL A 293 18.85 33.40 -6.10
C VAL A 293 17.65 32.45 -6.21
N GLY A 294 17.23 32.10 -7.43
CA GLY A 294 16.17 31.11 -7.66
C GLY A 294 16.48 29.74 -7.04
N VAL A 295 17.71 29.24 -7.21
CA VAL A 295 18.18 28.00 -6.58
C VAL A 295 18.16 28.11 -5.05
N ALA A 296 18.58 29.24 -4.47
CA ALA A 296 18.51 29.46 -3.02
C ALA A 296 17.05 29.42 -2.51
N VAL A 297 16.11 30.02 -3.23
CA VAL A 297 14.67 29.97 -2.89
C VAL A 297 14.13 28.54 -2.99
N LEU A 298 14.53 27.77 -4.01
CA LEU A 298 14.15 26.35 -4.14
C LEU A 298 14.70 25.51 -2.99
N LEU A 299 15.95 25.74 -2.56
CA LEU A 299 16.54 25.06 -1.39
C LEU A 299 15.78 25.38 -0.11
N ILE A 300 15.43 26.65 0.12
CA ILE A 300 14.63 27.06 1.30
C ILE A 300 13.25 26.41 1.24
N SER A 301 12.60 26.42 0.08
CA SER A 301 11.28 25.81 -0.13
C SER A 301 11.31 24.30 0.13
N LEU A 302 12.36 23.61 -0.35
CA LEU A 302 12.57 22.19 -0.08
C LEU A 302 12.80 21.94 1.42
N ALA A 303 13.62 22.77 2.09
CA ALA A 303 13.87 22.62 3.53
C ALA A 303 12.58 22.78 4.36
N ILE A 304 11.73 23.74 3.99
CA ILE A 304 10.41 23.94 4.61
C ILE A 304 9.51 22.72 4.37
N TYR A 305 9.44 22.24 3.12
CA TYR A 305 8.66 21.05 2.76
C TYR A 305 9.10 19.81 3.54
N VAL A 306 10.41 19.56 3.63
CA VAL A 306 10.99 18.46 4.42
C VAL A 306 10.59 18.59 5.89
N LYS A 307 10.71 19.79 6.47
CA LYS A 307 10.31 20.01 7.86
C LYS A 307 8.85 19.64 8.10
N PHE A 308 7.94 20.08 7.23
CA PHE A 308 6.51 19.73 7.36
C PHE A 308 6.26 18.24 7.17
N ALA A 309 6.84 17.62 6.13
CA ALA A 309 6.67 16.21 5.83
C ALA A 309 7.16 15.29 6.98
N TYR A 310 8.21 15.68 7.71
CA TYR A 310 8.73 14.93 8.86
C TYR A 310 8.10 15.35 10.21
N SER A 311 7.50 16.54 10.32
CA SER A 311 6.89 17.02 11.58
C SER A 311 5.56 16.36 11.96
N VAL A 312 4.91 15.63 11.03
CA VAL A 312 3.62 14.94 11.26
C VAL A 312 3.80 13.59 12.00
N LEU A 313 5.01 13.27 12.47
CA LEU A 313 5.26 12.04 13.22
C LEU A 313 4.67 12.12 14.64
N PRO A 314 3.80 11.17 15.06
CA PRO A 314 3.54 11.01 16.48
C PRO A 314 4.85 10.57 17.12
N LYS A 315 5.29 11.35 18.11
CA LYS A 315 6.47 11.06 18.92
C LYS A 315 6.27 9.67 19.53
N ARG A 316 6.97 8.67 18.98
CA ARG A 316 6.97 7.32 19.54
C ARG A 316 7.64 7.43 20.91
N GLU A 317 6.83 7.47 21.97
CA GLU A 317 7.33 7.35 23.33
C GLU A 317 8.12 6.04 23.39
N ARG A 318 9.38 6.17 23.77
CA ARG A 318 10.29 5.06 24.03
C ARG A 318 9.92 4.41 25.36
#